data_AF-A0A978SHL1-F1
#
_entry.id   AF-A0A978SHL1-F1
#
_cell.length_a   1.000
_cell.length_b   1.000
_cell.length_c   1.000
_cell.angle_alpha   90.00
_cell.angle_beta   90.00
_cell.angle_gamma   90.00
#
_symmetry.space_group_name_H-M   'P 1'
#
loop_
_entity.id
_entity.type
_entity.pdbx_description
1 polymer ?
#
loop_
_entity_poly.entity_id
_entity_poly.type
_entity_poly.pdbx_seq_one_letter_code
_entity_poly.pdbx_strand_id
1 'polypeptide(L)' 'MNGFSSESNAGGGAKSQQGESSPFADDVTIWENLKSAIANSSGFQRWQLERSNENAIDHLTLELRVRRYLRETLETLAY' A
#
# COMPACT_ATOMS: atom_id res chain seq x y z
N MET A 1 -11.56 13.42 65.45
CA MET A 1 -11.34 12.52 64.29
C MET A 1 -12.34 12.91 63.21
N ASN A 2 -11.96 13.78 62.28
CA ASN A 2 -12.81 14.12 61.14
C ASN A 2 -12.19 13.47 59.90
N GLY A 3 -12.80 12.37 59.45
CA GLY A 3 -12.48 11.72 58.19
C GLY A 3 -13.11 12.52 57.06
N PHE A 4 -12.29 13.32 56.38
CA PHE A 4 -12.68 14.00 55.15
C PHE A 4 -12.49 13.02 53.98
N SER A 5 -13.54 12.81 53.21
CA SER A 5 -13.59 11.93 52.04
C SER A 5 -12.50 12.27 51.02
N SER A 6 -11.76 11.25 50.59
CA SER A 6 -10.89 11.31 49.42
C SER A 6 -11.50 10.47 48.29
N GLU A 7 -12.46 11.05 47.57
CA GLU A 7 -12.88 10.50 46.28
C GLU A 7 -11.81 10.86 45.24
N SER A 8 -10.97 9.88 44.91
CA SER A 8 -9.87 10.06 43.95
C SER A 8 -10.37 9.60 42.57
N ASN A 9 -11.18 10.44 41.93
CA ASN A 9 -11.55 10.25 40.53
C ASN A 9 -10.37 10.67 39.64
N ALA A 10 -9.54 9.70 39.26
CA ALA A 10 -8.47 9.88 38.29
C ALA A 10 -9.03 9.99 36.87
N GLY A 11 -9.69 11.13 36.59
CA GLY A 11 -10.03 11.58 35.25
C GLY A 11 -8.89 12.37 34.65
N GLY A 12 -7.87 11.67 34.13
CA GLY A 12 -6.77 12.24 33.36
C GLY A 12 -6.85 11.81 31.91
N GLY A 13 -7.66 12.51 31.12
CA GLY A 13 -7.67 12.39 29.68
C GLY A 13 -6.43 13.00 29.03
N ALA A 14 -6.28 12.69 27.73
CA ALA A 14 -5.29 13.18 26.78
C ALA A 14 -3.90 12.53 26.84
N LYS A 15 -3.70 11.57 25.93
CA LYS A 15 -2.95 11.86 24.70
C LYS A 15 -3.24 10.81 23.63
N SER A 16 -4.23 11.11 22.78
CA SER A 16 -4.35 10.49 21.47
C SER A 16 -3.07 10.78 20.71
N GLN A 17 -2.21 9.77 20.55
CA GLN A 17 -1.11 9.85 19.59
C GLN A 17 -1.73 9.73 18.20
N GLN A 18 -2.16 10.87 17.67
CA GLN A 18 -2.34 11.06 16.24
C GLN A 18 -1.01 10.70 15.58
N GLY A 19 -1.02 9.65 14.77
CA GLY A 19 0.09 9.33 13.90
C GLY A 19 0.31 10.51 12.97
N GLU A 20 1.51 11.10 13.03
CA GLU A 20 2.07 11.86 11.93
C GLU A 20 2.25 10.86 10.76
N SER A 21 1.17 10.65 10.01
CA SER A 21 1.22 9.98 8.73
C SER A 21 2.02 10.90 7.81
N SER A 22 3.33 10.63 7.73
CA SER A 22 4.20 11.30 6.78
C SER A 22 3.57 11.15 5.39
N PRO A 23 3.31 12.23 4.64
CA PRO A 23 2.62 12.13 3.35
C PRO A 23 3.35 11.19 2.37
N PHE A 24 4.67 11.10 2.49
CA PHE A 24 5.50 10.15 1.75
C PHE A 24 5.27 8.68 2.14
N ALA A 25 4.93 8.40 3.40
CA ALA A 25 4.60 7.05 3.86
C ALA A 25 3.23 6.60 3.34
N ASP A 26 2.28 7.54 3.22
CA ASP A 26 1.00 7.28 2.56
C ASP A 26 1.20 6.98 1.07
N ASP A 27 2.00 7.78 0.35
CA ASP A 27 2.28 7.54 -1.08
C ASP A 27 2.93 6.18 -1.34
N VAL A 28 3.89 5.78 -0.49
CA VAL A 28 4.51 4.45 -0.56
C VAL A 28 3.47 3.36 -0.29
N THR A 29 2.63 3.52 0.72
CA THR A 29 1.58 2.55 1.06
C THR A 29 0.54 2.43 -0.05
N ILE A 30 0.15 3.55 -0.65
CA ILE A 30 -0.75 3.61 -1.81
C ILE A 30 -0.12 2.86 -2.99
N TRP A 31 1.17 3.08 -3.26
CA TRP A 31 1.89 2.38 -4.31
C TRP A 31 1.98 0.86 -4.09
N GLU A 32 2.28 0.41 -2.86
CA GLU A 32 2.29 -1.02 -2.54
C GLU A 32 0.91 -1.68 -2.71
N ASN A 33 -0.14 -1.01 -2.27
CA ASN A 33 -1.52 -1.46 -2.45
C ASN A 33 -1.90 -1.53 -3.93
N LEU A 34 -1.55 -0.52 -4.71
CA LEU A 34 -1.80 -0.49 -6.15
C LEU A 34 -1.04 -1.60 -6.89
N LYS A 35 0.25 -1.78 -6.58
CA LYS A 35 1.06 -2.88 -7.13
C LYS A 35 0.42 -4.22 -6.86
N SER A 36 -0.04 -4.44 -5.63
CA SER A 36 -0.69 -5.70 -5.23
C SER A 36 -2.03 -5.90 -5.93
N ALA A 37 -2.84 -4.85 -6.07
CA ALA A 37 -4.11 -4.91 -6.80
C ALA A 37 -3.90 -5.23 -8.29
N ILE A 38 -2.89 -4.62 -8.92
CA ILE A 38 -2.52 -4.91 -10.31
C ILE A 38 -1.99 -6.35 -10.41
N ALA A 39 -1.11 -6.76 -9.51
CA ALA A 39 -0.54 -8.11 -9.47
C ALA A 39 -1.62 -9.20 -9.38
N ASN A 40 -2.69 -8.92 -8.63
CA ASN A 40 -3.83 -9.80 -8.46
C ASN A 40 -4.90 -9.64 -9.56
N SER A 41 -4.73 -8.71 -10.49
CA SER A 41 -5.67 -8.52 -11.59
C SER A 41 -5.51 -9.60 -12.66
N SER A 42 -6.63 -10.04 -13.23
CA SER A 42 -6.64 -11.05 -14.29
C SER A 42 -5.94 -10.58 -15.58
N GLY A 43 -5.92 -9.28 -15.85
CA GLY A 43 -5.18 -8.70 -16.98
C GLY A 43 -3.67 -8.84 -16.82
N PHE A 44 -3.15 -8.53 -15.63
CA PHE A 44 -1.73 -8.66 -15.34
C PHE A 44 -1.26 -10.12 -15.31
N GLN A 45 -2.03 -11.02 -14.70
CA GLN A 45 -1.69 -12.45 -14.64
C GLN A 45 -1.59 -13.07 -16.04
N ARG A 46 -2.51 -12.71 -16.94
CA ARG A 46 -2.46 -13.16 -18.35
C ARG A 46 -1.26 -12.59 -19.09
N TRP A 47 -1.02 -11.28 -18.97
CA TRP A 47 0.13 -10.62 -19.58
C TRP A 47 1.46 -11.21 -19.07
N GLN A 48 1.55 -11.50 -17.77
CA GLN A 48 2.71 -12.16 -17.19
C GLN A 48 2.92 -13.54 -17.80
N LEU A 49 1.87 -14.35 -17.93
CA LEU A 49 1.98 -15.72 -18.46
C LEU A 49 2.40 -15.74 -19.93
N GLU A 50 1.94 -14.78 -20.71
CA GLU A 50 2.33 -14.59 -22.11
C GLU A 50 3.81 -14.19 -22.24
N ARG A 51 4.35 -13.43 -21.27
CA ARG A 51 5.73 -12.93 -21.26
C ARG A 51 6.71 -13.72 -20.39
N SER A 52 6.27 -14.65 -19.55
CA SER A 52 7.15 -15.58 -18.81
C SER A 52 7.97 -16.44 -19.78
N ASN A 53 7.46 -16.70 -20.98
CA ASN A 53 8.22 -17.36 -22.06
C ASN A 53 9.45 -16.56 -22.54
N GLU A 54 9.48 -15.24 -22.35
CA GLU A 54 10.61 -14.41 -22.78
C GLU A 54 11.82 -14.48 -21.83
N ASN A 55 11.75 -15.27 -20.74
CA ASN A 55 12.75 -15.45 -19.66
C ASN A 55 13.20 -14.17 -18.95
N ALA A 56 13.04 -12.98 -19.54
CA ALA A 56 13.44 -11.70 -18.99
C ALA A 56 12.50 -11.24 -17.87
N ILE A 57 11.19 -11.54 -17.97
CA ILE A 57 10.17 -11.09 -17.02
C ILE A 57 10.20 -11.86 -15.70
N ASP A 58 10.66 -13.10 -15.69
CA ASP A 58 10.70 -13.92 -14.47
C ASP A 58 11.81 -13.50 -13.51
N HIS A 59 12.90 -12.91 -14.01
CA HIS A 59 13.96 -12.32 -13.19
C HIS A 59 13.64 -10.89 -12.70
N LEU A 60 12.56 -10.29 -13.19
CA LEU A 60 12.17 -8.92 -12.87
C LEU A 60 11.37 -8.86 -11.57
N THR A 61 11.62 -7.81 -10.78
CA THR A 61 10.83 -7.54 -9.57
C THR A 61 9.38 -7.26 -9.93
N LEU A 62 8.47 -7.53 -8.98
CA LEU A 62 7.04 -7.26 -9.16
C LEU A 62 6.79 -5.82 -9.61
N GLU A 63 7.52 -4.87 -9.03
CA GLU A 63 7.42 -3.46 -9.40
C GLU A 63 7.75 -3.22 -10.87
N LEU A 64 8.86 -3.77 -11.37
CA LEU A 64 9.28 -3.53 -12.75
C LEU A 64 8.35 -4.24 -13.74
N ARG A 65 7.79 -5.39 -13.34
CA ARG A 65 6.74 -6.10 -14.07
C ARG A 65 5.46 -5.27 -14.15
N VAL A 66 4.99 -4.71 -13.04
CA VAL A 66 3.83 -3.79 -12.97
C VAL A 66 4.06 -2.56 -13.83
N ARG A 67 5.25 -1.94 -13.77
CA ARG A 67 5.57 -0.76 -14.59
C ARG A 67 5.57 -1.06 -16.08
N ARG A 68 6.08 -2.22 -16.51
CA ARG A 68 6.01 -2.65 -17.92
C ARG A 68 4.57 -2.87 -18.37
N TYR A 69 3.78 -3.58 -17.58
CA TYR A 69 2.36 -3.78 -17.85
C TYR A 69 1.59 -2.45 -17.98
N LEU A 70 1.83 -1.51 -17.07
CA LEU A 70 1.20 -0.18 -17.13
C LEU A 70 1.65 0.60 -18.37
N ARG A 71 2.94 0.54 -18.73
CA ARG A 71 3.44 1.19 -19.93
C ARG A 71 2.75 0.64 -21.19
N GLU A 72 2.70 -0.68 -21.33
CA GLU A 72 2.10 -1.33 -22.50
C GLU A 72 0.59 -1.09 -22.57
N THR A 73 -0.13 -1.17 -21.44
CA THR A 73 -1.57 -0.88 -21.40
C THR A 73 -1.88 0.58 -21.73
N LEU A 74 -1.05 1.52 -21.27
CA LEU A 74 -1.16 2.93 -21.65
C LEU A 74 -0.82 3.18 -23.13
N GLU A 75 0.21 2.52 -23.67
CA GLU A 75 0.55 2.59 -25.11
C GLU A 75 -0.58 2.06 -25.99
N THR A 76 -1.31 1.04 -25.53
CA THR A 76 -2.45 0.45 -26.25
C THR A 76 -3.69 1.34 -26.25
N LEU A 77 -3.86 2.20 -25.22
CA LEU A 77 -4.98 3.14 -25.11
C LEU A 77 -4.69 4.51 -25.76
N ALA A 78 -3.44 4.79 -26.10
CA ALA A 78 -3.01 6.05 -26.70
C ALA A 78 -3.12 6.09 -28.24
N TYR A 79 -3.73 5.07 -28.84
CA TYR A 79 -3.96 4.94 -30.28
C TYR A 79 -5.44 5.06 -30.60
#